data_AF-A0A2T2T3D6-F1
#
_entry.id   AF-A0A2T2T3D6-F1
#
_cell.length_a   1.000
_cell.length_b   1.000
_cell.length_c   1.000
_cell.angle_alpha   90.00
_cell.angle_beta   90.00
_cell.angle_gamma   90.00
#
_symmetry.space_group_name_H-M   'P 1'
#
loop_
_entity.id
_entity.type
_entity.pdbx_description
1 polymer ?
#
loop_
_entity_poly.entity_id
_entity_poly.type
_entity_poly.pdbx_seq_one_letter_code
_entity_poly.pdbx_strand_id
1 'polypeptide(L)' 'MDYDALCEEAARAVSKSSYSQTQLADELGVSTGAMSRALSESGPKFSRLQRQVLERLTPYQIEEHVVFRAKSDD' A
#
# COMPACT_ATOMS: atom_id res chain seq x y z
N MET A 1 -9.83 -4.90 -5.33
CA MET A 1 -8.73 -5.42 -4.49
C MET A 1 -9.35 -6.15 -3.32
N ASP A 2 -8.93 -7.39 -3.09
CA ASP A 2 -9.37 -8.22 -1.96
C ASP A 2 -8.69 -7.76 -0.66
N TYR A 3 -9.27 -8.04 0.51
CA TYR A 3 -8.71 -7.67 1.81
C TYR A 3 -7.39 -8.38 2.09
N ASP A 4 -7.24 -9.62 1.64
CA ASP A 4 -5.99 -10.37 1.75
C ASP A 4 -4.88 -9.70 0.93
N ALA A 5 -5.17 -9.39 -0.34
CA ALA A 5 -4.25 -8.69 -1.22
C ALA A 5 -3.85 -7.30 -0.68
N LEU A 6 -4.81 -6.56 -0.11
CA LEU A 6 -4.57 -5.25 0.49
C LEU A 6 -3.67 -5.34 1.74
N CYS A 7 -3.86 -6.37 2.56
CA CYS A 7 -3.03 -6.64 3.73
C CYS A 7 -1.58 -6.98 3.31
N GLU A 8 -1.42 -7.90 2.37
CA GLU A 8 -0.11 -8.30 1.85
C GLU A 8 0.64 -7.13 1.21
N GLU A 9 -0.06 -6.30 0.44
CA GLU A 9 0.55 -5.15 -0.21
C GLU A 9 0.99 -4.10 0.82
N ALA A 10 0.16 -3.81 1.83
CA ALA A 10 0.52 -2.91 2.91
C ALA A 10 1.74 -3.43 3.70
N ALA A 11 1.76 -4.72 4.04
CA ALA A 11 2.91 -5.35 4.70
C ALA A 11 4.18 -5.28 3.83
N ARG A 12 4.05 -5.47 2.52
CA ARG A 12 5.15 -5.37 1.55
C ARG A 12 5.64 -3.94 1.37
N ALA A 13 4.75 -2.96 1.38
CA ALA A 13 5.13 -1.55 1.30
C ALA A 13 5.94 -1.15 2.53
N VAL A 14 5.51 -1.56 3.73
CA VAL A 14 6.24 -1.31 4.98
C VAL A 14 7.63 -1.95 4.93
N SER A 15 7.74 -3.22 4.52
CA SER A 15 9.03 -3.92 4.47
C SER A 15 10.01 -3.35 3.45
N LYS A 16 9.53 -2.71 2.38
CA LYS A 16 10.35 -2.00 1.39
C LYS A 16 10.67 -0.57 1.80
N SER A 17 9.93 0.00 2.75
CA SER A 17 10.13 1.36 3.22
C SER A 17 11.26 1.46 4.23
N SER A 18 11.83 2.65 4.39
CA SER A 18 12.75 2.95 5.50
C SER A 18 12.03 3.27 6.81
N TYR A 19 10.69 3.25 6.81
CA TYR A 19 9.89 3.58 7.98
C TYR A 19 9.65 2.33 8.85
N SER A 20 9.81 2.51 10.16
CA SER A 20 9.36 1.50 11.12
C SER A 20 7.84 1.54 11.31
N GLN A 21 7.26 0.42 11.75
CA GLN A 21 5.83 0.37 12.09
C GLN A 21 5.43 1.41 13.15
N THR A 22 6.31 1.69 14.11
CA THR A 22 6.08 2.69 15.15
C THR A 22 6.03 4.11 14.57
N GLN A 23 6.94 4.45 13.65
CA GLN A 23 6.93 5.74 12.98
C GLN A 23 5.69 5.93 12.13
N LEU A 24 5.28 4.89 11.38
CA LEU A 24 4.05 4.95 10.58
C LEU A 24 2.80 5.05 11.45
N ALA A 25 2.79 4.37 12.60
CA ALA A 25 1.69 4.47 13.55
C ALA A 25 1.56 5.89 14.11
N ASP A 26 2.68 6.51 14.47
CA ASP A 26 2.73 7.90 14.96
C ASP A 26 2.29 8.90 13.88
N GLU A 27 2.83 8.78 12.66
CA GLU A 27 2.45 9.64 11.52
C GLU A 27 0.98 9.53 11.15
N LEU A 28 0.40 8.32 11.23
CA LEU A 28 -1.01 8.07 10.91
C LEU A 28 -1.93 8.26 12.12
N GLY A 29 -1.40 8.62 13.29
CA GLY A 29 -2.19 8.88 14.51
C GLY A 29 -2.88 7.63 15.06
N VAL A 30 -2.31 6.44 14.87
CA VAL A 30 -2.85 5.15 15.33
C VAL A 30 -1.92 4.50 16.34
N SER A 31 -2.43 3.54 17.12
CA SER A 31 -1.58 2.77 18.02
C SER A 31 -0.70 1.77 17.25
N THR A 32 0.50 1.50 17.75
CA THR A 32 1.40 0.49 17.17
C THR A 32 0.74 -0.90 17.11
N GLY A 33 -0.12 -1.23 18.08
CA GLY A 33 -0.89 -2.47 18.07
C GLY A 33 -1.94 -2.52 16.94
N ALA A 34 -2.60 -1.39 16.64
CA ALA A 34 -3.51 -1.30 15.51
C ALA A 34 -2.76 -1.41 14.17
N MET A 35 -1.57 -0.79 14.08
CA MET A 35 -0.69 -0.92 12.92
C MET A 35 -0.24 -2.37 12.71
N SER A 36 0.26 -3.04 13.76
CA SER A 36 0.68 -4.43 13.67
C SER A 36 -0.45 -5.36 13.22
N ARG A 37 -1.67 -5.17 13.76
CA ARG A 37 -2.86 -5.92 13.31
C ARG A 37 -3.22 -5.60 11.86
N ALA A 38 -3.15 -4.34 11.45
CA ALA A 38 -3.43 -3.97 10.06
C ALA A 38 -2.46 -4.60 9.05
N LEU A 39 -1.24 -4.95 9.46
CA LEU A 39 -0.25 -5.62 8.59
C LEU A 39 -0.29 -7.16 8.67
N SER A 40 -1.13 -7.74 9.54
CA SER A 40 -1.18 -9.19 9.79
C SER A 40 -2.58 -9.79 9.74
N GLU A 41 -3.63 -8.97 9.84
CA GLU A 41 -5.03 -9.39 9.84
C GLU A 41 -5.72 -8.77 8.61
N SER A 42 -6.23 -9.64 7.74
CA SER A 42 -7.07 -9.22 6.63
C SER A 42 -8.51 -8.99 7.11
N GLY A 43 -9.15 -7.97 6.57
CA GLY A 43 -10.56 -7.73 6.80
C GLY A 43 -10.99 -6.27 6.67
N PRO A 44 -12.32 -6.03 6.65
CA PRO A 44 -12.88 -4.71 6.43
C PRO A 44 -12.46 -3.70 7.52
N LYS A 45 -12.25 -4.18 8.75
CA LYS A 45 -11.87 -3.36 9.91
C LYS A 45 -10.57 -2.59 9.71
N PHE A 46 -9.58 -3.22 9.05
CA PHE A 46 -8.25 -2.64 8.86
C PHE A 46 -8.02 -2.10 7.44
N SER A 47 -8.93 -2.37 6.51
CA SER A 47 -8.84 -1.93 5.11
C SER A 47 -8.55 -0.43 4.94
N ARG A 48 -9.16 0.42 5.77
CA ARG A 48 -8.91 1.87 5.73
C ARG A 48 -7.48 2.22 6.14
N LEU A 49 -6.97 1.60 7.20
CA LEU A 49 -5.61 1.83 7.69
C LEU A 49 -4.56 1.27 6.70
N GLN A 50 -4.81 0.08 6.15
CA GLN A 50 -3.96 -0.52 5.12
C GLN A 50 -3.83 0.39 3.88
N ARG A 51 -4.95 0.99 3.43
CA ARG A 51 -4.92 1.97 2.32
C ARG A 51 -4.12 3.22 2.67
N GLN A 52 -4.29 3.78 3.87
CA GLN A 52 -3.52 4.95 4.30
C GLN A 52 -2.02 4.65 4.38
N VAL A 53 -1.64 3.45 4.82
CA VAL A 53 -0.24 2.99 4.79
C VAL A 53 0.27 2.94 3.35
N LEU A 54 -0.50 2.38 2.42
CA LEU A 54 -0.15 2.33 1.01
C LEU A 54 -0.04 3.71 0.37
N GLU A 55 -1.01 4.60 0.60
CA GLU A 55 -0.99 5.99 0.11
C GLU A 55 0.22 6.76 0.63
N ARG A 56 0.62 6.49 1.87
CA ARG A 56 1.78 7.14 2.49
C ARG A 56 3.11 6.62 1.94
N LEU A 57 3.22 5.30 1.75
CA LEU A 57 4.46 4.63 1.39
C LEU A 57 4.66 4.48 -0.11
N THR A 58 3.59 4.60 -0.89
CA THR A 58 3.63 4.53 -2.35
C THR A 58 3.51 5.96 -2.87
N PRO A 59 4.62 6.67 -3.09
CA PRO A 59 4.55 7.95 -3.79
C PRO A 59 3.97 7.67 -5.17
N TYR A 60 2.78 8.20 -5.47
CA TYR A 60 2.05 8.11 -6.74
C TYR A 60 2.90 7.55 -7.89
N GLN A 61 2.85 6.23 -8.10
CA GLN A 61 3.44 5.63 -9.28
C GLN A 61 2.48 5.93 -10.43
N ILE A 62 2.69 7.06 -11.11
CA ILE A 62 2.07 7.31 -12.41
C ILE A 62 2.74 6.32 -13.37
N GLU A 63 2.12 5.17 -13.57
CA GLU A 63 2.51 4.26 -14.66
C GLU A 63 2.00 4.84 -15.98
N GLU A 64 2.85 5.59 -16.69
CA GLU A 64 2.58 6.03 -18.05
C GLU A 64 2.75 4.84 -19.01
N HIS A 65 1.63 4.19 -19.35
CA HIS A 65 1.60 3.17 -20.40
C HIS A 65 1.60 3.84 -21.78
N VAL A 66 2.76 4.00 -22.41
CA VAL A 66 2.85 4.39 -23.82
C VAL A 66 2.64 3.16 -24.71
N VAL A 67 1.48 3.07 -25.36
CA VAL A 67 1.17 2.03 -26.35
C VAL A 67 1.52 2.54 -27.75
N PHE A 68 2.61 2.04 -28.32
CA PHE A 68 2.92 2.25 -29.73
C PHE A 68 2.18 1.21 -30.59
N ARG A 69 1.20 1.65 -31.37
CA ARG A 69 0.69 0.87 -32.50
C ARG A 69 1.43 1.30 -33.75
N ALA A 70 2.36 0.44 -34.21
CA ALA A 70 2.85 0.54 -35.58
C ALA A 70 1.70 0.19 -36.54
N LYS A 71 1.36 1.11 -37.43
CA LYS A 71 0.56 0.80 -38.62
C LYS A 71 1.55 0.49 -39.75
N SER A 72 1.42 -0.67 -40.35
CA SER A 72 2.04 -0.95 -41.65
C SER A 72 1.33 -0.09 -42.70
N ASP A 73 2.12 0.64 -43.47
CA ASP A 73 1.65 1.36 -44.66
C ASP A 73 1.87 0.39 -45.83
N ASP A 74 0.79 -0.24 -46.28
CA ASP A 74 0.72 -1.04 -47.52
C ASP A 74 -0.66 -0.80 -48.16
#